data_AF-A0A956HNG0-F1
#
_entry.id   AF-A0A956HNG0-F1
#
_cell.length_a   1.000
_cell.length_b   1.000
_cell.length_c   1.000
_cell.angle_alpha   90.00
_cell.angle_beta   90.00
_cell.angle_gamma   90.00
#
_symmetry.space_group_name_H-M   'P 1'
#
loop_
_entity.id
_entity.type
_entity.pdbx_description
1 polymer ?
#
loop_
_entity_poly.entity_id
_entity_poly.type
_entity_poly.pdbx_seq_one_letter_code
_entity_poly.pdbx_strand_id
1 'polypeptide(L)'
;MGVVVIEGRTAEHFMYGVFAYMLTAMFVYLGLRLRFVYALALGWGSLVASIAFILRNGSADALTLALIFTFALAANVLGMFGCYLVDKLSRQSFAAMLALERERERVDRLLENILPRPIAARLKERPTAIADGHDDVTVLFADIVDFTPLSTRLPPDELVRLLNDTFSAFDDIAARHGVEKIKTIGDAYMAAAGLPKPAADHAAAIARVALEMRRHVELHGHHRLGRLQLRIGIHCGPVVAGVIGTKKFIYDLWG
;
A
#
# COMPACT_ATOMS: atom_id res chain seq x y z
N MET A 1 -48.92 47.51 -43.20
CA MET A 1 -47.97 47.60 -42.07
C MET A 1 -48.05 46.32 -41.21
N GLY A 2 -47.93 45.12 -41.81
CA GLY A 2 -48.19 43.84 -41.14
C GLY A 2 -47.29 42.67 -41.53
N VAL A 3 -46.23 42.92 -42.33
CA VAL A 3 -45.31 41.86 -42.80
C VAL A 3 -44.07 41.73 -41.92
N VAL A 4 -43.66 42.80 -41.21
CA VAL A 4 -42.44 42.82 -40.39
C VAL A 4 -42.57 42.02 -39.08
N VAL A 5 -43.79 41.76 -38.59
CA VAL A 5 -44.01 41.10 -37.30
C VAL A 5 -43.86 39.57 -37.38
N ILE A 6 -44.06 38.97 -38.56
CA ILE A 6 -43.98 37.50 -38.73
C ILE A 6 -42.51 37.05 -38.81
N GLU A 7 -41.64 37.86 -39.43
CA GLU A 7 -40.19 37.59 -39.55
C GLU A 7 -39.44 37.66 -38.20
N GLY A 8 -39.87 38.55 -37.29
CA GLY A 8 -39.28 38.65 -35.96
C GLY A 8 -39.57 37.43 -35.07
N ARG A 9 -40.77 36.84 -35.19
CA ARG A 9 -41.19 35.70 -34.37
C ARG A 9 -40.47 34.40 -34.75
N THR A 10 -40.16 34.19 -36.02
CA THR A 10 -39.40 33.01 -36.48
C THR A 10 -37.93 33.09 -36.07
N ALA A 11 -37.32 34.28 -36.09
CA ALA A 11 -35.95 34.50 -35.61
C ALA A 11 -35.80 34.29 -34.09
N GLU A 12 -36.80 34.68 -33.29
CA GLU A 12 -36.80 34.43 -31.84
C GLU A 12 -36.86 32.94 -31.49
N HIS A 13 -37.83 32.19 -32.03
CA HIS A 13 -37.95 30.74 -31.80
C HIS A 13 -36.70 29.97 -32.24
N PHE A 14 -36.04 30.47 -33.29
CA PHE A 14 -34.77 29.96 -33.80
C PHE A 14 -33.61 30.21 -32.82
N MET A 15 -33.46 31.42 -32.27
CA MET A 15 -32.44 31.72 -31.26
C MET A 15 -32.62 30.89 -29.98
N TYR A 16 -33.87 30.65 -29.56
CA TYR A 16 -34.15 29.77 -28.41
C TYR A 16 -33.68 28.33 -28.63
N GLY A 17 -33.82 27.79 -29.85
CA GLY A 17 -33.35 26.44 -30.19
C GLY A 17 -31.82 26.30 -30.13
N VAL A 18 -31.10 27.28 -30.68
CA VAL A 18 -29.62 27.32 -30.62
C VAL A 18 -29.13 27.47 -29.17
N PHE A 19 -29.77 28.35 -28.39
CA PHE A 19 -29.41 28.56 -26.99
C PHE A 19 -29.71 27.33 -26.12
N ALA A 20 -30.85 26.68 -26.32
CA ALA A 20 -31.20 25.43 -25.64
C ALA A 20 -30.21 24.30 -25.98
N TYR A 21 -29.72 24.24 -27.21
CA TYR A 21 -28.68 23.31 -27.61
C TYR A 21 -27.35 23.58 -26.91
N MET A 22 -26.90 24.85 -26.88
CA MET A 22 -25.67 25.22 -26.16
C MET A 22 -25.74 24.89 -24.67
N LEU A 23 -26.89 25.14 -24.03
CA LEU A 23 -27.12 24.81 -22.62
C LEU A 23 -27.13 23.30 -22.36
N THR A 24 -27.78 22.51 -23.23
CA THR A 24 -27.80 21.05 -23.10
C THR A 24 -26.42 20.44 -23.34
N ALA A 25 -25.68 20.89 -24.35
CA ALA A 25 -24.30 20.48 -24.58
C ALA A 25 -23.39 20.83 -23.40
N MET A 26 -23.48 22.07 -22.88
CA MET A 26 -22.75 22.50 -21.69
C MET A 26 -23.11 21.62 -20.48
N PHE A 27 -24.37 21.29 -20.27
CA PHE A 27 -24.82 20.45 -19.16
C PHE A 27 -24.34 19.00 -19.28
N VAL A 28 -24.35 18.43 -20.49
CA VAL A 28 -23.88 17.06 -20.77
C VAL A 28 -22.38 16.93 -20.55
N TYR A 29 -21.59 17.92 -20.97
CA TYR A 29 -20.12 17.86 -20.86
C TYR A 29 -19.57 18.36 -19.51
N LEU A 30 -20.23 19.33 -18.88
CA LEU A 30 -19.75 19.96 -17.64
C LEU A 30 -20.47 19.45 -16.38
N GLY A 31 -21.77 19.17 -16.48
CA GLY A 31 -22.61 18.79 -15.34
C GLY A 31 -22.64 17.30 -15.06
N LEU A 32 -22.68 16.49 -16.13
CA LEU A 32 -22.68 15.05 -16.04
C LEU A 32 -21.23 14.56 -16.19
N ARG A 33 -20.55 14.20 -15.10
CA ARG A 33 -19.22 13.53 -15.10
C ARG A 33 -19.30 12.11 -15.68
N LEU A 34 -19.78 12.01 -16.91
CA LEU A 34 -19.97 10.77 -17.63
C LEU A 34 -18.64 10.27 -18.19
N ARG A 35 -18.47 8.96 -18.21
CA ARG A 35 -17.35 8.32 -18.93
C ARG A 35 -17.39 8.77 -20.40
N PHE A 36 -16.22 8.98 -21.00
CA PHE A 36 -16.06 9.51 -22.37
C PHE A 36 -17.03 8.91 -23.40
N VAL A 37 -17.28 7.59 -23.33
CA VAL A 37 -18.18 6.86 -24.24
C VAL A 37 -19.62 7.38 -24.21
N TYR A 38 -20.15 7.78 -23.04
CA TYR A 38 -21.52 8.29 -22.92
C TYR A 38 -21.63 9.74 -23.37
N ALA A 39 -20.60 10.55 -23.11
CA ALA A 39 -20.51 11.93 -23.59
C ALA A 39 -20.44 11.99 -25.13
N LEU A 40 -19.78 11.00 -25.76
CA LEU A 40 -19.78 10.82 -27.21
C LEU A 40 -21.19 10.56 -27.74
N ALA A 41 -21.90 9.56 -27.19
CA ALA A 41 -23.22 9.17 -27.65
C ALA A 41 -24.27 10.29 -27.49
N LEU A 42 -24.27 10.99 -26.35
CA LEU A 42 -25.20 12.09 -26.08
C LEU A 42 -24.91 13.33 -26.94
N GLY A 43 -23.63 13.65 -27.17
CA GLY A 43 -23.23 14.76 -28.06
C GLY A 43 -23.75 14.57 -29.47
N TRP A 44 -23.49 13.40 -30.08
CA TRP A 44 -24.00 13.07 -31.41
C TRP A 44 -25.53 13.00 -31.47
N GLY A 45 -26.17 12.42 -30.46
CA GLY A 45 -27.63 12.37 -30.38
C GLY A 45 -28.27 13.75 -30.32
N SER A 46 -27.68 14.68 -29.54
CA SER A 46 -28.14 16.07 -29.45
C SER A 46 -27.99 16.83 -30.77
N LEU A 47 -26.89 16.60 -31.50
CA LEU A 47 -26.64 17.23 -32.80
C LEU A 47 -27.70 16.79 -33.84
N VAL A 48 -27.97 15.49 -33.92
CA VAL A 48 -28.97 14.93 -34.84
C VAL A 48 -30.37 15.46 -34.51
N ALA A 49 -30.74 15.52 -33.22
CA ALA A 49 -32.02 16.05 -32.78
C ALA A 49 -32.21 17.53 -33.16
N SER A 50 -31.17 18.35 -32.99
CA SER A 50 -31.18 19.77 -33.36
C SER A 50 -31.36 19.97 -34.87
N ILE A 51 -30.66 19.20 -35.70
CA ILE A 51 -30.79 19.25 -37.17
C ILE A 51 -32.22 18.86 -37.58
N ALA A 52 -32.77 17.78 -37.02
CA ALA A 52 -34.12 17.32 -37.34
C ALA A 52 -35.20 18.34 -36.92
N PHE A 53 -35.04 19.00 -35.78
CA PHE A 53 -35.96 20.05 -35.31
C PHE A 53 -35.97 21.26 -36.24
N ILE A 54 -34.80 21.69 -36.71
CA ILE A 54 -34.68 22.87 -37.59
C ILE A 54 -35.30 22.58 -38.97
N LEU A 55 -35.02 21.40 -39.56
CA LEU A 55 -35.60 21.00 -40.85
C LEU A 55 -37.14 20.90 -40.80
N ARG A 56 -37.71 20.57 -39.64
CA ARG A 56 -39.16 20.42 -39.45
C ARG A 56 -39.89 21.76 -39.25
N ASN A 57 -39.23 22.76 -38.67
CA ASN A 57 -39.89 23.96 -38.15
C ASN A 57 -39.54 25.27 -38.87
N GLY A 58 -38.62 25.30 -39.84
CA GLY A 58 -38.22 26.57 -40.48
C GLY A 58 -37.79 26.46 -41.94
N SER A 59 -38.11 27.51 -42.71
CA SER A 59 -37.45 27.86 -43.96
C SER A 59 -36.17 28.65 -43.67
N ALA A 60 -35.20 28.01 -42.99
CA ALA A 60 -33.91 28.64 -42.73
C ALA A 60 -33.09 28.68 -44.03
N ASP A 61 -32.42 29.80 -44.27
CA ASP A 61 -31.48 29.96 -45.37
C ASP A 61 -30.22 29.12 -45.14
N ALA A 62 -29.56 28.72 -46.23
CA ALA A 62 -28.43 27.78 -46.18
C ALA A 62 -27.24 28.29 -45.35
N LEU A 63 -27.02 29.61 -45.32
CA LEU A 63 -25.93 30.23 -44.56
C LEU A 63 -26.14 30.07 -43.04
N THR A 64 -27.35 30.31 -42.57
CA THR A 64 -27.74 30.17 -41.17
C THR A 64 -27.62 28.72 -40.69
N LEU A 65 -28.00 27.74 -41.51
CA LEU A 65 -27.81 26.32 -41.21
C LEU A 65 -26.33 25.94 -41.10
N ALA A 66 -25.49 26.45 -42.01
CA ALA A 66 -24.06 26.18 -41.99
C ALA A 66 -23.36 26.75 -40.75
N LEU A 67 -23.75 27.95 -40.30
CA LEU A 67 -23.19 28.58 -39.09
C LEU A 67 -23.55 27.80 -37.83
N ILE A 68 -24.81 27.36 -37.66
CA ILE A 68 -25.21 26.53 -36.51
C ILE A 68 -24.45 25.22 -36.52
N PHE A 69 -24.38 24.55 -37.67
CA PHE A 69 -23.67 23.28 -37.78
C PHE A 69 -22.20 23.43 -37.40
N THR A 70 -21.54 24.48 -37.90
CA THR A 70 -20.14 24.76 -37.59
C THR A 70 -19.92 25.03 -36.10
N PHE A 71 -20.78 25.84 -35.48
CA PHE A 71 -20.67 26.15 -34.05
C PHE A 71 -20.97 24.91 -33.18
N ALA A 72 -22.01 24.14 -33.54
CA ALA A 72 -22.37 22.92 -32.84
C ALA A 72 -21.25 21.88 -32.93
N LEU A 73 -20.66 21.69 -34.10
CA LEU A 73 -19.51 20.80 -34.29
C LEU A 73 -18.33 21.24 -33.44
N ALA A 74 -17.98 22.53 -33.45
CA ALA A 74 -16.88 23.08 -32.65
C ALA A 74 -17.11 22.87 -31.14
N ALA A 75 -18.33 23.10 -30.65
CA ALA A 75 -18.69 22.89 -29.25
C ALA A 75 -18.59 21.42 -28.83
N ASN A 76 -19.02 20.47 -29.68
CA ASN A 76 -18.88 19.04 -29.40
C ASN A 76 -17.43 18.59 -29.39
N VAL A 77 -16.62 19.03 -30.36
CA VAL A 77 -15.20 18.68 -30.42
C VAL A 77 -14.47 19.19 -29.18
N LEU A 78 -14.74 20.43 -28.76
CA LEU A 78 -14.16 21.02 -27.57
C LEU A 78 -14.61 20.29 -26.29
N GLY A 79 -15.90 19.96 -26.18
CA GLY A 79 -16.46 19.20 -25.04
C GLY A 79 -15.88 17.79 -24.95
N MET A 80 -15.78 17.08 -26.08
CA MET A 80 -15.15 15.75 -26.14
C MET A 80 -13.67 15.79 -25.75
N PHE A 81 -12.94 16.79 -26.23
CA PHE A 81 -11.55 16.99 -25.85
C PHE A 81 -11.42 17.23 -24.33
N GLY A 82 -12.29 18.08 -23.76
CA GLY A 82 -12.36 18.33 -22.32
C GLY A 82 -12.65 17.05 -21.52
N CYS A 83 -13.69 16.29 -21.87
CA CYS A 83 -14.02 15.03 -21.20
C CYS A 83 -12.91 13.99 -21.34
N TYR A 84 -12.26 13.89 -22.50
CA TYR A 84 -11.12 13.00 -22.70
C TYR A 84 -9.95 13.38 -21.80
N LEU A 85 -9.62 14.67 -21.70
CA LEU A 85 -8.56 15.14 -20.80
C LEU A 85 -8.90 14.82 -19.34
N VAL A 86 -10.14 15.06 -18.89
CA VAL A 86 -10.57 14.75 -17.52
C VAL A 86 -10.52 13.26 -17.23
N ASP A 87 -11.02 12.40 -18.12
CA ASP A 87 -10.97 10.92 -17.94
C ASP A 87 -9.51 10.44 -17.92
N LYS A 88 -8.67 10.95 -18.82
CA LYS A 88 -7.25 10.59 -18.89
C LYS A 88 -6.50 11.03 -17.62
N LEU A 89 -6.69 12.25 -17.16
CA LEU A 89 -6.08 12.77 -15.94
C LEU A 89 -6.57 11.99 -14.71
N SER A 90 -7.85 11.65 -14.65
CA SER A 90 -8.43 10.86 -13.56
C SER A 90 -7.86 9.43 -13.52
N ARG A 91 -7.64 8.82 -14.69
CA ARG A 91 -6.99 7.50 -14.76
C ARG A 91 -5.53 7.56 -14.36
N GLN A 92 -4.80 8.60 -14.77
CA GLN A 92 -3.41 8.80 -14.39
C GLN A 92 -3.25 9.04 -12.89
N SER A 93 -4.11 9.88 -12.29
CA SER A 93 -4.10 10.12 -10.84
C SER A 93 -4.45 8.85 -10.06
N PHE A 94 -5.44 8.08 -10.53
CA PHE A 94 -5.79 6.80 -9.92
C PHE A 94 -4.65 5.77 -10.01
N ALA A 95 -4.03 5.64 -11.18
CA ALA A 95 -2.88 4.74 -11.36
C ALA A 95 -1.67 5.15 -10.49
N ALA A 96 -1.40 6.46 -10.38
CA ALA A 96 -0.35 6.99 -9.51
C ALA A 96 -0.66 6.75 -8.03
N MET A 97 -1.91 6.92 -7.61
CA MET A 97 -2.35 6.65 -6.23
C MET A 97 -2.18 5.17 -5.88
N LEU A 98 -2.62 4.26 -6.75
CA LEU A 98 -2.42 2.82 -6.58
C LEU A 98 -0.93 2.43 -6.51
N ALA A 99 -0.08 3.04 -7.34
CA ALA A 99 1.36 2.79 -7.32
C ALA A 99 1.98 3.28 -5.99
N LEU A 100 1.58 4.46 -5.52
CA LEU A 100 2.03 5.02 -4.25
C LEU A 100 1.61 4.13 -3.06
N GLU A 101 0.36 3.63 -3.05
CA GLU A 101 -0.11 2.71 -2.02
C GLU A 101 0.71 1.41 -1.99
N ARG A 102 0.99 0.81 -3.15
CA ARG A 102 1.82 -0.40 -3.24
C ARG A 102 3.24 -0.19 -2.74
N GLU A 103 3.86 0.92 -3.11
CA GLU A 103 5.20 1.27 -2.61
C GLU A 103 5.18 1.52 -1.10
N ARG A 104 4.16 2.21 -0.60
CA ARG A 104 3.97 2.42 0.84
C ARG A 104 3.84 1.11 1.60
N GLU A 105 2.98 0.20 1.14
CA GLU A 105 2.85 -1.13 1.74
C GLU A 105 4.16 -1.92 1.71
N ARG A 106 4.93 -1.80 0.63
CA ARG A 106 6.23 -2.47 0.51
C ARG A 106 7.23 -1.95 1.55
N VAL A 107 7.31 -0.64 1.72
CA VAL A 107 8.15 0.00 2.75
C VAL A 107 7.68 -0.42 4.14
N ASP A 108 6.36 -0.41 4.38
CA ASP A 108 5.77 -0.78 5.66
C ASP A 108 6.08 -2.23 6.04
N ARG A 109 5.93 -3.17 5.10
CA ARG A 109 6.30 -4.58 5.30
C ARG A 109 7.79 -4.76 5.59
N LEU A 110 8.66 -4.04 4.89
CA LEU A 110 10.11 -4.11 5.14
C LEU A 110 10.46 -3.59 6.53
N LEU A 111 9.82 -2.52 7.00
CA LEU A 111 10.06 -1.98 8.33
C LEU A 111 9.57 -2.93 9.43
N GLU A 112 8.41 -3.56 9.24
CA GLU A 112 7.86 -4.55 10.18
C GLU A 112 8.69 -5.84 10.26
N ASN A 113 9.44 -6.18 9.20
CA ASN A 113 10.38 -7.31 9.23
C ASN A 113 11.67 -7.01 10.02
N ILE A 114 11.95 -5.74 10.32
CA ILE A 114 13.17 -5.31 11.02
C ILE A 114 12.86 -4.90 12.46
N LEU A 115 11.69 -4.31 12.70
CA LEU A 115 11.28 -3.77 13.98
C LEU A 115 9.95 -4.37 14.43
N PRO A 116 9.75 -4.62 15.73
CA PRO A 116 8.44 -5.02 16.25
C PRO A 116 7.37 -3.99 15.86
N ARG A 117 6.17 -4.46 15.48
CA ARG A 117 5.07 -3.61 14.97
C ARG A 117 4.80 -2.33 15.79
N PRO A 118 4.72 -2.38 17.14
CA PRO A 118 4.47 -1.18 17.93
C PRO A 118 5.60 -0.14 17.81
N ILE A 119 6.84 -0.60 17.70
CA ILE A 119 8.04 0.23 17.55
C ILE A 119 8.11 0.84 16.15
N ALA A 120 7.80 0.05 15.11
CA ALA A 120 7.71 0.52 13.74
C ALA A 120 6.65 1.62 13.57
N ALA A 121 5.47 1.45 14.16
CA ALA A 121 4.41 2.45 14.13
C ALA A 121 4.84 3.77 14.79
N ARG A 122 5.44 3.69 15.99
CA ARG A 122 5.94 4.86 16.71
C ARG A 122 7.03 5.60 15.94
N LEU A 123 7.93 4.87 15.28
CA LEU A 123 9.02 5.47 14.51
C LEU A 123 8.51 6.22 13.26
N LYS A 124 7.42 5.73 12.63
CA LYS A 124 6.75 6.43 11.52
C LYS A 124 6.11 7.75 11.96
N GLU A 125 5.55 7.79 13.16
CA GLU A 125 4.93 9.01 13.71
C GLU A 125 5.97 10.00 14.23
N ARG A 126 7.02 9.50 14.90
CA ARG A 126 8.08 10.31 15.51
C ARG A 126 9.44 9.66 15.24
N PRO A 127 10.23 10.19 14.29
CA PRO A 127 11.55 9.66 13.95
C PRO A 127 12.61 10.12 14.97
N THR A 128 12.34 9.90 16.26
CA THR A 128 13.23 10.19 17.39
C THR A 128 13.72 8.89 18.02
N ALA A 129 14.76 8.96 18.84
CA ALA A 129 15.25 7.80 19.60
C ALA A 129 14.10 7.19 20.42
N ILE A 130 13.91 5.86 20.28
CA ILE A 130 12.96 5.08 21.07
C ILE A 130 13.77 4.34 22.13
N ALA A 131 13.44 4.57 23.39
CA ALA A 131 13.98 3.85 24.54
C ALA A 131 12.86 3.73 25.58
N ASP A 132 12.45 2.49 25.85
CA ASP A 132 11.38 2.13 26.76
C ASP A 132 11.94 1.22 27.85
N GLY A 133 11.66 1.55 29.12
CA GLY A 133 12.00 0.70 30.26
C GLY A 133 10.92 -0.36 30.46
N HIS A 134 11.34 -1.59 30.71
CA HIS A 134 10.48 -2.71 31.04
C HIS A 134 10.95 -3.33 32.36
N ASP A 135 10.09 -3.32 33.39
CA ASP A 135 10.48 -3.76 34.73
C ASP A 135 10.61 -5.28 34.87
N ASP A 136 9.82 -6.03 34.10
CA ASP A 136 9.77 -7.49 34.19
C ASP A 136 9.70 -8.14 32.80
N VAL A 137 10.85 -8.66 32.37
CA VAL A 137 11.08 -9.30 31.08
C VAL A 137 11.88 -10.57 31.34
N THR A 138 11.61 -11.62 30.56
CA THR A 138 12.49 -12.78 30.50
C THR A 138 13.24 -12.81 29.19
N VAL A 139 14.56 -12.87 29.26
CA VAL A 139 15.47 -12.96 28.12
C VAL A 139 16.05 -14.36 28.03
N LEU A 140 16.13 -14.88 26.80
CA LEU A 140 16.72 -16.15 26.44
C LEU A 140 17.91 -15.93 25.51
N PHE A 141 19.02 -16.60 25.82
CA PHE A 141 20.14 -16.79 24.91
C PHE A 141 20.30 -18.27 24.63
N ALA A 142 20.29 -18.67 23.36
CA ALA A 142 20.53 -20.04 22.92
C ALA A 142 21.73 -20.08 21.97
N ASP A 143 22.76 -20.85 22.31
CA ASP A 143 24.05 -20.87 21.62
C ASP A 143 24.44 -22.29 21.19
N ILE A 144 25.04 -22.44 20.01
CA ILE A 144 25.44 -23.73 19.47
C ILE A 144 26.77 -24.15 20.11
N VAL A 145 26.78 -25.29 20.80
CA VAL A 145 27.99 -25.81 21.43
C VAL A 145 29.00 -26.24 20.34
N ASP A 146 30.27 -25.89 20.56
CA ASP A 146 31.39 -26.20 19.67
C ASP A 146 31.22 -25.69 18.22
N PHE A 147 30.54 -24.56 18.06
CA PHE A 147 30.34 -23.94 16.74
C PHE A 147 31.64 -23.50 16.05
N THR A 148 32.64 -23.00 16.80
CA THR A 148 33.91 -22.56 16.17
C THR A 148 34.62 -23.73 15.48
N PRO A 149 34.86 -24.89 16.14
CA PRO A 149 35.33 -26.09 15.44
C PRO A 149 34.43 -26.52 14.27
N LEU A 150 33.11 -26.44 14.42
CA LEU A 150 32.16 -26.83 13.38
C LEU A 150 32.28 -25.95 12.12
N SER A 151 32.35 -24.63 12.29
CA SER A 151 32.40 -23.65 11.19
C SER A 151 33.69 -23.72 10.39
N THR A 152 34.79 -24.20 10.97
CA THR A 152 36.05 -24.44 10.24
C THR A 152 36.03 -25.70 9.36
N ARG A 153 35.14 -26.66 9.66
CA ARG A 153 35.08 -27.97 8.98
C ARG A 153 33.97 -28.07 7.95
N LEU A 154 32.90 -27.29 8.13
CA LEU A 154 31.81 -27.25 7.17
C LEU A 154 32.11 -26.29 6.02
N PRO A 155 31.76 -26.65 4.77
CA PRO A 155 31.69 -25.71 3.67
C PRO A 155 30.78 -24.52 4.03
N PRO A 156 31.10 -23.29 3.58
CA PRO A 156 30.31 -22.11 3.92
C PRO A 156 28.82 -22.22 3.58
N ASP A 157 28.47 -22.86 2.46
CA ASP A 157 27.07 -23.02 2.05
C ASP A 157 26.32 -24.02 2.95
N GLU A 158 26.96 -25.12 3.36
CA GLU A 158 26.41 -26.06 4.34
C GLU A 158 26.22 -25.40 5.72
N LEU A 159 27.21 -24.61 6.16
CA LEU A 159 27.15 -23.91 7.45
C LEU A 159 25.99 -22.91 7.49
N VAL A 160 25.85 -22.10 6.43
CA VAL A 160 24.78 -21.11 6.34
C VAL A 160 23.41 -21.77 6.25
N ARG A 161 23.27 -22.89 5.51
CA ARG A 161 22.00 -23.66 5.48
C ARG A 161 21.66 -24.20 6.87
N LEU A 162 22.64 -24.80 7.57
CA LEU A 162 22.44 -25.33 8.91
C LEU A 162 21.95 -24.26 9.90
N LEU A 163 22.57 -23.08 9.87
CA LEU A 163 22.14 -21.94 10.68
C LEU A 163 20.74 -21.46 10.29
N ASN A 164 20.48 -21.30 8.99
CA ASN A 164 19.19 -20.83 8.50
C ASN A 164 18.06 -21.78 8.90
N ASP A 165 18.23 -23.08 8.71
CA ASP A 165 17.21 -24.08 9.04
C ASP A 165 16.94 -24.11 10.56
N THR A 166 18.00 -24.06 11.36
CA THR A 166 17.89 -24.06 12.83
C THR A 166 17.20 -22.78 13.33
N PHE A 167 17.64 -21.60 12.88
CA PHE A 167 17.09 -20.32 13.34
C PHE A 167 15.70 -20.03 12.79
N SER A 168 15.37 -20.50 11.58
CA SER A 168 14.00 -20.39 11.06
C SER A 168 13.03 -21.21 11.92
N ALA A 169 13.43 -22.41 12.34
CA ALA A 169 12.63 -23.21 13.26
C ALA A 169 12.48 -22.54 14.64
N PHE A 170 13.52 -21.85 15.12
CA PHE A 170 13.47 -21.09 16.36
C PHE A 170 12.57 -19.86 16.26
N ASP A 171 12.58 -19.16 15.12
CA ASP A 171 11.67 -18.06 14.83
C ASP A 171 10.21 -18.54 14.90
N ASP A 172 9.91 -19.68 14.27
CA ASP A 172 8.57 -20.28 14.29
C ASP A 172 8.15 -20.71 15.70
N ILE A 173 9.06 -21.31 16.48
CA ILE A 173 8.80 -21.67 17.88
C ILE A 173 8.52 -20.41 18.71
N ALA A 174 9.35 -19.39 18.61
CA ALA A 174 9.19 -18.14 19.36
C ALA A 174 7.84 -17.47 19.04
N ALA A 175 7.50 -17.37 17.76
CA ALA A 175 6.24 -16.78 17.30
C ALA A 175 5.00 -17.49 17.87
N ARG A 176 5.01 -18.85 17.96
CA ARG A 176 3.90 -19.63 18.53
C ARG A 176 3.65 -19.34 20.01
N HIS A 177 4.68 -18.93 20.75
CA HIS A 177 4.60 -18.63 22.19
C HIS A 177 4.52 -17.13 22.49
N GLY A 178 4.37 -16.28 21.47
CA GLY A 178 4.34 -14.83 21.64
C GLY A 178 5.66 -14.24 22.15
N VAL A 179 6.77 -14.93 21.88
CA VAL A 179 8.13 -14.50 22.22
C VAL A 179 8.72 -13.72 21.05
N GLU A 180 9.31 -12.56 21.34
CA GLU A 180 9.91 -11.70 20.34
C GLU A 180 11.37 -12.11 20.10
N LYS A 181 11.75 -12.26 18.83
CA LYS A 181 13.15 -12.40 18.44
C LYS A 181 13.83 -11.03 18.54
N ILE A 182 14.95 -10.96 19.25
CA ILE A 182 15.73 -9.72 19.33
C ILE A 182 16.75 -9.68 18.20
N LYS A 183 17.64 -10.67 18.16
CA LYS A 183 18.71 -10.75 17.15
C LYS A 183 19.38 -12.12 17.18
N THR A 184 20.19 -12.35 16.15
CA THR A 184 21.20 -13.40 16.12
C THR A 184 22.58 -12.76 16.31
N ILE A 185 23.45 -13.41 17.08
CA ILE A 185 24.83 -12.95 17.36
C ILE A 185 25.76 -14.09 16.96
N GLY A 186 26.16 -14.15 15.69
CA GLY A 186 26.88 -15.30 15.16
C GLY A 186 26.00 -16.55 15.19
N ASP A 187 26.40 -17.52 16.02
CA ASP A 187 25.72 -18.79 16.30
C ASP A 187 24.77 -18.76 17.51
N ALA A 188 24.67 -17.62 18.19
CA ALA A 188 23.72 -17.42 19.26
C ALA A 188 22.40 -16.78 18.77
N TYR A 189 21.30 -17.21 19.36
CA TYR A 189 19.94 -16.73 19.17
C TYR A 189 19.45 -16.04 20.44
N MET A 190 19.00 -14.80 20.33
CA MET A 190 18.50 -14.00 21.45
C MET A 190 17.01 -13.68 21.27
N ALA A 191 16.21 -13.96 22.29
CA ALA A 191 14.77 -13.72 22.31
C ALA A 191 14.30 -13.21 23.68
N ALA A 192 13.16 -12.53 23.72
CA ALA A 192 12.60 -12.02 24.95
C ALA A 192 11.07 -12.07 24.97
N ALA A 193 10.50 -12.18 26.17
CA ALA A 193 9.07 -12.09 26.44
C ALA A 193 8.78 -11.06 27.52
N GLY A 194 7.59 -10.46 27.49
CA GLY A 194 7.23 -9.31 28.33
C GLY A 194 7.52 -7.95 27.66
N LEU A 195 7.92 -7.97 26.38
CA LEU A 195 8.12 -6.80 25.53
C LEU A 195 7.73 -7.10 24.07
N PRO A 196 7.44 -6.07 23.25
CA PRO A 196 7.24 -4.67 23.64
C PRO A 196 5.97 -4.48 24.49
N LYS A 197 5.11 -5.50 24.59
CA LYS A 197 3.94 -5.51 25.47
C LYS A 197 4.23 -6.38 26.71
N PRO A 198 3.94 -5.89 27.92
CA PRO A 198 4.02 -6.70 29.13
C PRO A 198 3.13 -7.94 29.03
N ALA A 199 3.62 -9.07 29.53
CA ALA A 199 2.92 -10.34 29.52
C ALA A 199 3.20 -11.09 30.81
N ALA A 200 2.21 -11.32 31.66
CA ALA A 200 2.40 -11.90 33.00
C ALA A 200 3.01 -13.33 33.00
N ASP A 201 2.89 -14.06 31.89
CA ASP A 201 3.46 -15.40 31.73
C ASP A 201 4.80 -15.41 30.97
N HIS A 202 5.48 -14.26 30.84
CA HIS A 202 6.73 -14.10 30.08
C HIS A 202 7.79 -15.17 30.40
N ALA A 203 8.01 -15.46 31.70
CA ALA A 203 8.96 -16.48 32.12
C ALA A 203 8.55 -17.90 31.70
N ALA A 204 7.26 -18.22 31.81
CA ALA A 204 6.72 -19.51 31.41
C ALA A 204 6.75 -19.69 29.88
N ALA A 205 6.46 -18.62 29.12
CA ALA A 205 6.57 -18.61 27.67
C ALA A 205 8.00 -18.89 27.19
N ILE A 206 8.99 -18.21 27.76
CA ILE A 206 10.40 -18.44 27.44
C ILE A 206 10.85 -19.86 27.83
N ALA A 207 10.43 -20.38 28.99
CA ALA A 207 10.74 -21.73 29.39
C ALA A 207 10.18 -22.78 28.41
N ARG A 208 8.94 -22.59 27.91
CA ARG A 208 8.34 -23.45 26.88
C ARG A 208 9.13 -23.38 25.57
N VAL A 209 9.50 -22.18 25.12
CA VAL A 209 10.34 -21.98 23.94
C VAL A 209 11.68 -22.70 24.08
N ALA A 210 12.37 -22.57 25.22
CA ALA A 210 13.65 -23.23 25.46
C ALA A 210 13.55 -24.76 25.36
N LEU A 211 12.52 -25.36 25.97
CA LEU A 211 12.29 -26.80 25.92
C LEU A 211 11.98 -27.27 24.49
N GLU A 212 11.20 -26.51 23.74
CA GLU A 212 10.83 -26.84 22.37
C GLU A 212 12.01 -26.69 21.40
N MET A 213 12.84 -25.65 21.56
CA MET A 213 14.10 -25.48 20.82
C MET A 213 15.04 -26.66 21.06
N ARG A 214 15.23 -27.06 22.32
CA ARG A 214 16.07 -28.22 22.66
C ARG A 214 15.54 -29.49 22.02
N ARG A 215 14.23 -29.75 22.11
CA ARG A 215 13.59 -30.89 21.47
C ARG A 215 13.71 -30.85 19.94
N HIS A 216 13.62 -29.67 19.32
CA HIS A 216 13.77 -29.52 17.89
C HIS A 216 15.19 -29.88 17.44
N VAL A 217 16.22 -29.36 18.11
CA VAL A 217 17.62 -29.72 17.86
C VAL A 217 17.86 -31.21 18.11
N GLU A 218 17.20 -31.78 19.12
CA GLU A 218 17.27 -33.21 19.38
C GLU A 218 16.63 -34.09 18.29
N LEU A 219 15.69 -33.58 17.51
CA LEU A 219 15.03 -34.36 16.46
C LEU A 219 15.65 -34.10 15.08
N HIS A 220 16.06 -32.86 14.83
CA HIS A 220 16.42 -32.38 13.49
C HIS A 220 17.85 -31.85 13.39
N GLY A 221 18.57 -31.70 14.51
CA GLY A 221 19.93 -31.11 14.55
C GLY A 221 21.04 -32.03 14.02
N HIS A 222 20.73 -33.01 13.19
CA HIS A 222 21.74 -33.90 12.60
C HIS A 222 22.41 -33.23 11.40
N HIS A 223 23.73 -33.35 11.30
CA HIS A 223 24.52 -32.86 10.17
C HIS A 223 25.67 -33.84 9.87
N ARG A 224 26.41 -33.58 8.78
CA ARG A 224 27.47 -34.49 8.30
C ARG A 224 28.58 -34.79 9.33
N LEU A 225 28.80 -33.89 10.29
CA LEU A 225 29.87 -34.00 11.29
C LEU A 225 29.35 -34.43 12.68
N GLY A 226 28.07 -34.79 12.80
CA GLY A 226 27.48 -35.23 14.05
C GLY A 226 26.11 -34.61 14.30
N ARG A 227 25.89 -34.17 15.54
CA ARG A 227 24.62 -33.62 15.98
C ARG A 227 24.88 -32.33 16.72
N LEU A 228 24.08 -31.32 16.39
CA LEU A 228 24.08 -30.05 17.08
C LEU A 228 23.70 -30.23 18.54
N GLN A 229 24.36 -29.47 19.39
CA GLN A 229 24.02 -29.32 20.80
C GLN A 229 23.76 -27.85 21.07
N LEU A 230 22.80 -27.60 21.95
CA LEU A 230 22.32 -26.25 22.25
C LEU A 230 22.52 -25.97 23.74
N ARG A 231 23.14 -24.84 24.06
CA ARG A 231 23.21 -24.29 25.41
C ARG A 231 22.21 -23.15 25.51
N ILE A 232 21.31 -23.19 26.51
CA ILE A 232 20.31 -22.14 26.72
C ILE A 232 20.50 -21.52 28.10
N GLY A 233 20.62 -20.19 28.15
CA GLY A 233 20.56 -19.37 29.36
C GLY A 233 19.29 -18.53 29.38
N ILE A 234 18.67 -18.42 30.55
CA ILE A 234 17.44 -17.64 30.77
C ILE A 234 17.63 -16.76 32.00
N HIS A 235 17.20 -15.50 31.91
CA HIS A 235 17.20 -14.57 33.03
C HIS A 235 15.93 -13.72 33.04
N CYS A 236 15.42 -13.39 34.23
CA CYS A 236 14.28 -12.49 34.42
C CYS A 236 14.75 -11.22 35.14
N GLY A 237 14.35 -10.06 34.65
CA GLY A 237 14.67 -8.79 35.30
C GLY A 237 14.32 -7.59 34.44
N PRO A 238 14.64 -6.38 34.96
CA PRO A 238 14.37 -5.14 34.25
C PRO A 238 15.34 -4.97 33.08
N VAL A 239 14.83 -4.46 31.96
CA VAL A 239 15.62 -4.12 30.78
C VAL A 239 15.14 -2.79 30.18
N VAL A 240 16.05 -2.10 29.51
CA VAL A 240 15.74 -1.00 28.60
C VAL A 240 15.73 -1.57 27.19
N ALA A 241 14.62 -1.41 26.47
CA ALA A 241 14.49 -1.79 25.07
C ALA A 241 14.46 -0.54 24.20
N GLY A 242 15.13 -0.56 23.05
CA GLY A 242 15.21 0.65 22.24
C GLY A 242 15.78 0.45 20.85
N VAL A 243 15.64 1.48 20.02
CA VAL A 243 16.14 1.50 18.64
C VAL A 243 17.40 2.36 18.57
N ILE A 244 18.51 1.77 18.14
CA ILE A 244 19.77 2.47 17.90
C ILE A 244 20.13 2.45 16.42
N GLY A 245 20.81 3.50 15.97
CA GLY A 245 21.35 3.64 14.63
C GLY A 245 20.56 4.65 13.80
N THR A 246 21.23 5.25 12.81
CA THR A 246 20.63 6.24 11.89
C THR A 246 20.48 5.71 10.46
N LYS A 247 21.25 4.69 10.10
CA LYS A 247 21.22 4.03 8.78
C LYS A 247 20.82 2.57 8.84
N LYS A 248 21.28 1.86 9.87
CA LYS A 248 20.92 0.48 10.18
C LYS A 248 20.29 0.47 11.56
N PHE A 249 18.97 0.67 11.60
CA PHE A 249 18.22 0.63 12.84
C PHE A 249 18.23 -0.80 13.39
N ILE A 250 18.49 -0.94 14.68
CA ILE A 250 18.44 -2.21 15.40
C ILE A 250 17.62 -1.99 16.66
N TYR A 251 16.61 -2.82 16.86
CA TYR A 251 15.92 -2.92 18.14
C TYR A 251 16.69 -3.90 19.04
N ASP A 252 17.06 -3.44 20.23
CA ASP A 252 17.94 -4.19 21.13
C ASP A 252 17.61 -3.92 22.59
N LEU A 253 18.19 -4.73 23.50
CA LEU A 253 17.96 -4.69 24.94
C LEU A 253 19.26 -4.38 25.70
N TRP A 254 19.15 -3.60 26.78
CA TRP A 254 20.23 -3.30 27.72
C TRP A 254 19.74 -3.42 29.17
N GLY A 255 20.52 -4.03 30.06
CA GLY A 255 20.16 -4.21 31.47
C GLY A 255 20.68 -5.51 32.03
#